data_AF-A0A0M3BDC1-F1
#
_entry.id   AF-A0A0M3BDC1-F1
#
_cell.length_a   1.000
_cell.length_b   1.000
_cell.length_c   1.000
_cell.angle_alpha   90.00
_cell.angle_beta   90.00
_cell.angle_gamma   90.00
#
_symmetry.space_group_name_H-M   'P 1'
#
loop_
_entity.id
_entity.type
_entity.pdbx_description
1 polymer ?
#
loop_
_entity_poly.entity_id
_entity_poly.type
_entity_poly.pdbx_seq_one_letter_code
_entity_poly.pdbx_strand_id
1 'polypeptide(L)'
;MGRLLNWPNGLGVRTRRPLSGPRSVGGTSPQDSIGGRSQSVASPFGAWKYEFVLPVAEGRLYRRIEGLITALHGGANAVRVPWPAPDALTLNEAGAKYAYVQERDGMPWDNVMPWANQRNWSASPPNVPVAANASVGATIIRLTADFWGYDLDMGDEIGFFPLHFGKYMITEARGSGEYRIWPPLRKAITTDDFATLKPVLAMKLDGEQAAELSRGVGYGEETTLILSEVFDYDVRDYFTV
;
A
#
# COMPACT_ATOMS: atom_id res chain seq x y z
N MET A 1 10.44 16.61 13.84
CA MET A 1 10.16 15.23 13.42
C MET A 1 8.64 15.12 13.25
N GLY A 2 8.18 14.62 12.11
CA GLY A 2 6.76 14.41 11.83
C GLY A 2 6.22 13.19 12.59
N ARG A 3 4.89 13.03 12.66
CA ARG A 3 4.26 11.83 13.21
C ARG A 3 3.84 10.89 12.09
N LEU A 4 4.08 9.59 12.27
CA LEU A 4 3.51 8.56 11.41
C LEU A 4 2.20 8.05 12.01
N LEU A 5 1.09 8.50 11.44
CA LEU A 5 -0.27 8.18 11.88
C LEU A 5 -0.69 6.81 11.37
N ASN A 6 -1.70 6.21 12.00
CA ASN A 6 -2.37 5.03 11.47
C ASN A 6 -3.65 5.43 10.74
N TRP A 7 -3.94 4.75 9.64
CA TRP A 7 -5.25 4.86 9.01
C TRP A 7 -6.36 4.56 10.02
N PRO A 8 -7.43 5.37 10.11
CA PRO A 8 -8.48 5.14 11.09
C PRO A 8 -9.15 3.77 10.93
N ASN A 9 -9.25 3.03 12.03
CA ASN A 9 -9.91 1.72 12.05
C ASN A 9 -11.37 1.81 11.59
N GLY A 10 -11.74 0.97 10.63
CA GLY A 10 -13.09 0.91 10.07
C GLY A 10 -13.38 1.99 9.03
N LEU A 11 -12.44 2.89 8.73
CA LEU A 11 -12.57 3.81 7.61
C LEU A 11 -12.21 3.09 6.31
N GLY A 12 -13.23 2.77 5.52
CA GLY A 12 -13.04 2.28 4.15
C GLY A 12 -12.63 3.40 3.19
N VAL A 13 -12.15 2.99 2.02
CA VAL A 13 -11.97 3.85 0.86
C VAL A 13 -13.12 3.54 -0.10
N ARG A 14 -13.88 4.54 -0.54
CA ARG A 14 -14.96 4.35 -1.51
C ARG A 14 -14.41 4.20 -2.92
N THR A 15 -13.52 5.09 -3.33
CA THR A 15 -12.83 5.01 -4.62
C THR A 15 -11.37 5.38 -4.45
N ARG A 16 -10.53 4.82 -5.31
CA ARG A 16 -9.11 5.14 -5.42
C ARG A 16 -8.75 5.29 -6.89
N ARG A 17 -7.91 6.28 -7.21
CA ARG A 17 -7.44 6.50 -8.58
C ARG A 17 -5.93 6.77 -8.59
N PRO A 18 -5.12 6.00 -9.34
CA PRO A 18 -3.72 6.32 -9.50
C PRO A 18 -3.57 7.63 -10.28
N LEU A 19 -2.82 8.57 -9.73
CA LEU A 19 -2.44 9.83 -10.38
C LEU A 19 -0.99 9.83 -10.86
N SER A 20 -0.22 8.79 -10.50
CA SER A 20 1.11 8.53 -11.02
C SER A 20 1.25 7.08 -11.49
N GLY A 21 2.16 6.88 -12.43
CA GLY A 21 2.55 5.60 -13.01
C GLY A 21 4.04 5.65 -13.38
N PRO A 22 4.55 4.67 -14.13
CA PRO A 22 5.92 4.71 -14.66
C PRO A 22 6.15 6.00 -15.46
N ARG A 23 7.11 6.84 -15.07
CA ARG A 23 7.44 8.12 -15.73
C ARG A 23 8.84 8.11 -16.31
N SER A 24 9.18 9.12 -17.12
CA SER A 24 10.52 9.31 -17.69
C SER A 24 11.42 10.27 -16.89
N VAL A 25 12.75 10.13 -17.03
CA VAL A 25 13.74 11.05 -16.41
C VAL A 25 13.82 12.34 -17.24
N GLY A 26 13.84 13.50 -16.58
CA GLY A 26 14.06 14.81 -17.24
C GLY A 26 12.84 15.42 -17.94
N GLY A 27 11.67 14.78 -17.85
CA GLY A 27 10.42 15.28 -18.44
C GLY A 27 9.70 16.27 -17.54
N THR A 28 10.18 17.51 -17.43
CA THR A 28 9.26 18.64 -17.27
C THR A 28 8.48 18.75 -18.58
N SER A 29 7.33 18.08 -18.64
CA SER A 29 6.44 17.92 -19.81
C SER A 29 6.81 16.78 -20.78
N PRO A 30 5.82 16.18 -21.49
CA PRO A 30 6.09 15.30 -22.63
C PRO A 30 6.93 16.08 -23.64
N GLN A 31 8.14 15.60 -23.93
CA GLN A 31 8.92 16.17 -25.04
C GLN A 31 8.39 15.55 -26.33
N ASP A 32 7.45 16.27 -26.96
CA ASP A 32 7.07 15.98 -28.34
C ASP A 32 8.27 16.31 -29.23
N SER A 33 8.85 15.28 -29.85
CA SER A 33 9.77 15.52 -30.96
C SER A 33 9.02 16.19 -32.10
N ILE A 34 9.73 16.94 -32.96
CA ILE A 34 9.19 17.70 -34.11
C ILE A 34 8.33 16.84 -35.08
N GLY A 35 8.30 15.51 -34.92
CA GLY A 35 7.43 14.57 -35.65
C GLY A 35 6.28 13.92 -34.85
N GLY A 36 5.90 14.44 -33.68
CA GLY A 36 4.76 13.92 -32.90
C GLY A 36 5.02 12.57 -32.21
N ARG A 37 6.28 12.13 -32.11
CA ARG A 37 6.68 11.00 -31.25
C ARG A 37 7.07 11.53 -29.88
N SER A 38 6.34 11.11 -28.86
CA SER A 38 6.75 11.27 -27.47
C SER A 38 7.87 10.27 -27.16
N GLN A 39 9.04 10.77 -26.82
CA GLN A 39 10.16 9.93 -26.42
C GLN A 39 10.08 9.75 -24.89
N SER A 40 9.62 8.58 -24.44
CA SER A 40 9.67 8.20 -23.02
C SER A 40 10.93 7.38 -22.75
N VAL A 41 11.75 7.81 -21.79
CA VAL A 41 12.90 7.05 -21.29
C VAL A 41 12.58 6.64 -19.86
N ALA A 42 12.39 5.34 -19.58
CA ALA A 42 11.91 4.84 -18.28
C ALA A 42 12.74 5.35 -17.08
N SER A 43 12.07 5.92 -16.07
CA SER A 43 12.68 6.44 -14.83
C SER A 43 12.52 5.47 -13.66
N PRO A 44 13.56 5.33 -12.81
CA PRO A 44 13.45 4.61 -11.53
C PRO A 44 12.69 5.41 -10.43
N PHE A 45 12.43 6.71 -10.65
CA PHE A 45 11.77 7.59 -9.68
C PHE A 45 10.26 7.69 -9.94
N GLY A 46 9.53 6.59 -9.69
CA GLY A 46 8.06 6.56 -9.66
C GLY A 46 7.54 6.36 -8.24
N ALA A 47 7.25 7.44 -7.53
CA ALA A 47 6.49 7.38 -6.27
C ALA A 47 5.01 7.13 -6.57
N TRP A 48 4.34 6.35 -5.73
CA TRP A 48 2.90 6.19 -5.82
C TRP A 48 2.18 7.49 -5.43
N LYS A 49 1.23 7.92 -6.26
CA LYS A 49 0.34 9.04 -5.98
C LYS A 49 -1.08 8.59 -6.27
N TYR A 50 -1.96 8.78 -5.30
CA TYR A 50 -3.33 8.32 -5.36
C TYR A 50 -4.28 9.41 -4.91
N GLU A 51 -5.39 9.52 -5.61
CA GLU A 51 -6.60 10.16 -5.12
C GLU A 51 -7.44 9.11 -4.41
N PHE A 52 -7.83 9.38 -3.17
CA PHE A 52 -8.73 8.56 -2.38
C PHE A 52 -10.01 9.35 -2.11
N VAL A 53 -11.15 8.71 -2.25
CA VAL A 53 -12.44 9.25 -1.81
C VAL A 53 -12.90 8.45 -0.60
N LEU A 54 -13.08 9.15 0.52
CA LEU A 54 -13.65 8.61 1.74
C LEU A 54 -15.18 8.70 1.66
N PRO A 55 -15.88 7.69 2.21
CA PRO A 55 -17.34 7.63 2.11
C PRO A 55 -18.01 8.72 2.96
N VAL A 56 -19.27 9.02 2.60
CA VAL A 56 -20.22 9.73 3.47
C VAL A 56 -20.26 9.02 4.82
N ALA A 57 -20.12 9.80 5.91
CA ALA A 57 -20.07 9.24 7.25
C ALA A 57 -20.73 10.17 8.26
N GLU A 58 -21.12 9.60 9.40
CA GLU A 58 -21.67 10.34 10.53
C GLU A 58 -21.02 9.92 11.86
N GLY A 59 -21.28 10.73 12.90
CA GLY A 59 -20.89 10.44 14.26
C GLY A 59 -19.40 10.16 14.44
N ARG A 60 -19.06 8.98 14.97
CA ARG A 60 -17.67 8.63 15.31
C ARG A 60 -16.77 8.51 14.08
N LEU A 61 -17.29 7.98 12.97
CA LEU A 61 -16.47 7.72 11.79
C LEU A 61 -16.05 9.03 11.12
N TYR A 62 -16.99 9.97 10.97
CA TYR A 62 -16.68 11.28 10.39
C TYR A 62 -15.72 12.10 11.26
N ARG A 63 -15.85 12.05 12.59
CA ARG A 63 -14.83 12.66 13.50
C ARG A 63 -13.42 12.10 13.29
N ARG A 64 -13.28 10.86 12.83
CA ARG A 64 -11.97 10.27 12.50
C ARG A 64 -11.46 10.74 11.13
N ILE A 65 -12.35 11.00 10.18
CA ILE A 65 -12.02 11.65 8.90
C ILE A 65 -11.50 13.07 9.17
N GLU A 66 -12.25 13.89 9.90
CA GLU A 66 -11.86 15.26 10.27
C GLU A 66 -10.50 15.28 10.99
N GLY A 67 -10.31 14.36 11.95
CA GLY A 67 -9.06 14.23 12.70
C GLY A 67 -7.87 13.79 11.84
N LEU A 68 -8.07 12.84 10.92
CA LEU A 68 -7.03 12.42 9.98
C LEU A 68 -6.59 13.60 9.09
N ILE A 69 -7.54 14.30 8.50
CA ILE A 69 -7.26 15.40 7.57
C ILE A 69 -6.58 16.54 8.30
N THR A 70 -7.10 16.95 9.46
CA THR A 70 -6.50 18.00 10.28
C THR A 70 -5.06 17.65 10.67
N ALA A 71 -4.79 16.38 10.98
CA ALA A 71 -3.45 15.92 11.31
C ALA A 71 -2.50 15.93 10.10
N LEU A 72 -3.00 15.74 8.88
CA LEU A 72 -2.19 15.76 7.66
C LEU A 72 -2.08 17.16 7.02
N HIS A 73 -3.03 18.06 7.26
CA HIS A 73 -3.23 19.31 6.51
C HIS A 73 -1.99 20.20 6.44
N GLY A 74 -1.23 20.29 7.55
CA GLY A 74 0.02 21.06 7.58
C GLY A 74 1.23 20.39 6.91
N GLY A 75 1.04 19.26 6.20
CA GLY A 75 2.07 18.57 5.41
C GLY A 75 3.20 17.88 6.19
N ALA A 76 3.28 18.11 7.51
CA ALA A 76 4.38 17.62 8.36
C ALA A 76 4.23 16.14 8.77
N ASN A 77 3.03 15.56 8.69
CA ASN A 77 2.75 14.19 9.12
C ASN A 77 2.48 13.28 7.92
N ALA A 78 2.69 11.99 8.11
CA ALA A 78 2.34 10.94 7.17
C ALA A 78 1.37 9.96 7.82
N VAL A 79 0.68 9.17 7.01
CA VAL A 79 -0.24 8.12 7.46
C VAL A 79 0.16 6.77 6.85
N ARG A 80 0.14 5.72 7.67
CA ARG A 80 0.20 4.33 7.20
C ARG A 80 -1.12 4.01 6.54
N VAL A 81 -1.12 3.80 5.23
CA VAL A 81 -2.27 3.40 4.42
C VAL A 81 -2.14 1.89 4.17
N PRO A 82 -2.88 1.03 4.89
CA PRO A 82 -3.04 -0.35 4.50
C PRO A 82 -3.64 -0.37 3.10
N TRP A 83 -3.15 -1.24 2.23
CA TRP A 83 -3.61 -1.29 0.86
C TRP A 83 -4.66 -2.39 0.66
N PRO A 84 -5.97 -2.06 0.65
CA PRO A 84 -7.00 -3.04 0.32
C PRO A 84 -7.08 -3.17 -1.21
N ALA A 85 -6.57 -4.26 -1.77
CA ALA A 85 -6.82 -4.62 -3.15
C ALA A 85 -8.09 -5.48 -3.20
N PRO A 86 -9.24 -4.97 -3.68
CA PRO A 86 -10.49 -5.74 -3.71
C PRO A 86 -10.39 -6.94 -4.66
N ASP A 87 -9.57 -6.82 -5.70
CA ASP A 87 -9.30 -7.86 -6.70
C ASP A 87 -7.98 -8.62 -6.40
N ALA A 88 -7.46 -8.54 -5.16
CA ALA A 88 -6.33 -9.37 -4.76
C ALA A 88 -6.74 -10.84 -4.65
N LEU A 89 -5.74 -11.71 -4.73
CA LEU A 89 -5.89 -13.14 -4.45
C LEU A 89 -6.71 -13.35 -3.16
N THR A 90 -7.75 -14.17 -3.28
CA THR A 90 -8.53 -14.62 -2.14
C THR A 90 -7.64 -15.42 -1.19
N LEU A 91 -8.07 -15.60 0.06
CA LEU A 91 -7.32 -16.39 1.04
C LEU A 91 -7.03 -17.80 0.52
N ASN A 92 -7.96 -18.41 -0.20
CA ASN A 92 -7.80 -19.74 -0.78
C ASN A 92 -6.81 -19.76 -1.96
N GLU A 93 -6.90 -18.79 -2.88
CA GLU A 93 -5.91 -18.64 -3.96
C GLU A 93 -4.52 -18.34 -3.42
N ALA A 94 -4.44 -17.61 -2.30
CA ALA A 94 -3.20 -17.37 -1.57
C ALA A 94 -2.69 -18.62 -0.82
N GLY A 95 -3.33 -19.78 -0.94
CA GLY A 95 -2.93 -21.02 -0.26
C GLY A 95 -3.27 -21.08 1.24
N ALA A 96 -4.04 -20.12 1.76
CA ALA A 96 -4.53 -20.14 3.13
C ALA A 96 -5.74 -21.08 3.27
N LYS A 97 -5.73 -21.93 4.29
CA LYS A 97 -6.81 -22.89 4.56
C LYS A 97 -7.49 -22.51 5.87
N TYR A 98 -8.50 -21.66 5.79
CA TYR A 98 -9.35 -21.27 6.92
C TYR A 98 -10.75 -21.85 6.77
N ALA A 99 -11.34 -22.32 7.87
CA ALA A 99 -12.76 -22.61 7.91
C ALA A 99 -13.57 -21.30 7.81
N TYR A 100 -14.77 -21.36 7.24
CA TYR A 100 -15.64 -20.17 7.10
C TYR A 100 -15.84 -19.38 8.40
N VAL A 101 -15.96 -20.09 9.53
CA VAL A 101 -16.08 -19.46 10.86
C VAL A 101 -14.80 -18.73 11.26
N GLN A 102 -13.63 -19.28 10.94
CA GLN A 102 -12.33 -18.65 11.24
C GLN A 102 -12.08 -17.42 10.38
N GLU A 103 -12.56 -17.43 9.13
CA GLU A 103 -12.48 -16.25 8.26
C GLU A 103 -13.36 -15.10 8.76
N ARG A 104 -14.60 -15.42 9.16
CA ARG A 104 -15.56 -14.43 9.67
C ARG A 104 -15.21 -13.90 11.06
N ASP A 105 -14.93 -14.81 11.99
CA ASP A 105 -14.83 -14.50 13.42
C ASP A 105 -13.37 -14.44 13.91
N GLY A 106 -12.40 -14.76 13.04
CA GLY A 106 -10.99 -14.85 13.37
C GLY A 106 -10.63 -16.14 14.13
N MET A 107 -9.34 -16.31 14.42
CA MET A 107 -8.83 -17.39 15.27
C MET A 107 -8.35 -16.90 16.63
N PRO A 108 -8.68 -17.61 17.72
CA PRO A 108 -8.07 -17.34 19.00
C PRO A 108 -6.58 -17.67 18.96
N TRP A 109 -5.88 -17.29 20.02
CA TRP A 109 -4.53 -17.78 20.29
C TRP A 109 -4.51 -19.31 20.43
N ASP A 110 -3.31 -19.90 20.39
CA ASP A 110 -3.12 -21.36 20.56
C ASP A 110 -3.65 -21.87 21.92
N ASN A 111 -3.78 -20.99 22.91
CA ASN A 111 -4.41 -21.28 24.21
C ASN A 111 -5.93 -21.03 24.23
N VAL A 112 -6.56 -20.87 23.06
CA VAL A 112 -8.00 -20.65 22.85
C VAL A 112 -8.52 -19.31 23.39
N MET A 113 -7.63 -18.43 23.86
CA MET A 113 -8.03 -17.10 24.32
C MET A 113 -8.13 -16.11 23.16
N PRO A 114 -9.03 -15.11 23.22
CA PRO A 114 -8.97 -13.94 22.35
C PRO A 114 -7.91 -12.94 22.84
N TRP A 115 -7.72 -11.85 22.10
CA TRP A 115 -7.10 -10.63 22.58
C TRP A 115 -7.82 -10.09 23.83
N ALA A 116 -7.14 -9.23 24.59
CA ALA A 116 -7.69 -8.59 25.80
C ALA A 116 -9.00 -7.81 25.55
N ASN A 117 -9.26 -7.39 24.31
CA ASN A 117 -10.51 -6.75 23.88
C ASN A 117 -11.58 -7.75 23.38
N GLN A 118 -11.43 -9.04 23.69
CA GLN A 118 -12.32 -10.14 23.32
C GLN A 118 -12.43 -10.38 21.81
N ARG A 119 -11.45 -9.92 21.01
CA ARG A 119 -11.39 -10.18 19.57
C ARG A 119 -10.38 -11.27 19.25
N ASN A 120 -10.57 -11.97 18.14
CA ASN A 120 -9.62 -12.95 17.64
C ASN A 120 -8.63 -12.34 16.65
N TRP A 121 -7.60 -13.10 16.29
CA TRP A 121 -6.75 -12.81 15.14
C TRP A 121 -7.54 -12.90 13.84
N SER A 122 -7.48 -11.86 13.03
CA SER A 122 -8.12 -11.88 11.72
C SER A 122 -7.36 -12.82 10.77
N ALA A 123 -8.09 -13.55 9.95
CA ALA A 123 -7.51 -14.32 8.85
C ALA A 123 -6.69 -13.43 7.92
N SER A 124 -5.54 -13.92 7.46
CA SER A 124 -4.65 -13.21 6.56
C SER A 124 -4.01 -14.14 5.55
N PRO A 125 -3.70 -13.67 4.33
CA PRO A 125 -2.88 -14.44 3.42
C PRO A 125 -1.55 -14.82 4.10
N PRO A 126 -1.02 -16.02 3.82
CA PRO A 126 0.31 -16.39 4.29
C PRO A 126 1.35 -15.47 3.67
N ASN A 127 2.49 -15.36 4.35
CA ASN A 127 3.62 -14.62 3.83
C ASN A 127 4.58 -15.59 3.13
N VAL A 128 5.28 -15.10 2.10
CA VAL A 128 6.18 -15.93 1.27
C VAL A 128 7.62 -15.47 1.45
N PRO A 129 8.56 -16.36 1.83
CA PRO A 129 9.97 -16.01 1.90
C PRO A 129 10.54 -15.51 0.58
N VAL A 130 11.47 -14.56 0.66
CA VAL A 130 12.28 -14.15 -0.49
C VAL A 130 13.31 -15.25 -0.80
N ALA A 131 13.38 -15.71 -2.05
CA ALA A 131 14.27 -16.80 -2.45
C ALA A 131 15.69 -16.33 -2.81
N ALA A 132 15.89 -15.04 -3.12
CA ALA A 132 17.20 -14.51 -3.45
C ALA A 132 17.33 -13.03 -3.08
N ASN A 133 18.54 -12.63 -2.66
CA ASN A 133 18.85 -11.25 -2.35
C ASN A 133 18.68 -10.34 -3.58
N ALA A 134 18.14 -9.14 -3.36
CA ALA A 134 18.07 -8.10 -4.38
C ALA A 134 18.38 -6.73 -3.76
N SER A 135 19.18 -5.94 -4.46
CA SER A 135 19.62 -4.62 -3.99
C SER A 135 18.50 -3.58 -4.10
N VAL A 136 18.69 -2.45 -3.41
CA VAL A 136 17.91 -1.23 -3.69
C VAL A 136 17.98 -0.91 -5.19
N GLY A 137 16.86 -0.51 -5.78
CA GLY A 137 16.73 -0.21 -7.20
C GLY A 137 16.58 -1.43 -8.12
N ALA A 138 16.66 -2.66 -7.58
CA ALA A 138 16.38 -3.85 -8.38
C ALA A 138 14.91 -3.86 -8.83
N THR A 139 14.67 -4.34 -10.05
CA THR A 139 13.33 -4.52 -10.63
C THR A 139 12.94 -5.98 -10.77
N ILE A 140 13.85 -6.90 -10.44
CA ILE A 140 13.62 -8.34 -10.45
C ILE A 140 13.73 -8.84 -9.02
N ILE A 141 12.76 -9.64 -8.61
CA ILE A 141 12.73 -10.33 -7.32
C ILE A 141 12.54 -11.82 -7.54
N ARG A 142 12.87 -12.63 -6.53
CA ARG A 142 12.58 -14.07 -6.52
C ARG A 142 11.91 -14.45 -5.20
N LEU A 143 10.81 -15.17 -5.28
CA LEU A 143 10.09 -15.73 -4.14
C LEU A 143 10.27 -17.25 -4.09
N THR A 144 10.03 -17.87 -2.94
CA THR A 144 10.01 -19.34 -2.83
C THR A 144 8.71 -19.91 -3.40
N ALA A 145 8.67 -21.22 -3.65
CA ALA A 145 7.47 -21.91 -4.12
C ALA A 145 6.43 -22.16 -3.01
N ASP A 146 6.46 -21.37 -1.94
CA ASP A 146 5.54 -21.49 -0.82
C ASP A 146 4.26 -20.73 -1.12
N PHE A 147 3.11 -21.33 -0.82
CA PHE A 147 1.79 -20.70 -0.96
C PHE A 147 1.58 -20.09 -2.36
N TRP A 148 1.34 -18.77 -2.45
CA TRP A 148 1.15 -18.03 -3.71
C TRP A 148 2.46 -17.61 -4.39
N GLY A 149 3.62 -18.00 -3.85
CA GLY A 149 4.91 -17.46 -4.27
C GLY A 149 5.25 -17.70 -5.74
N TYR A 150 4.65 -18.70 -6.39
CA TYR A 150 4.84 -19.04 -7.81
C TYR A 150 3.60 -18.72 -8.67
N ASP A 151 2.54 -18.18 -8.07
CA ASP A 151 1.22 -18.02 -8.70
C ASP A 151 0.90 -16.56 -9.06
N LEU A 152 1.82 -15.63 -8.83
CA LEU A 152 1.62 -14.23 -9.20
C LEU A 152 1.73 -14.00 -10.71
N ASP A 153 0.98 -13.03 -11.22
CA ASP A 153 1.05 -12.54 -12.59
C ASP A 153 0.90 -11.01 -12.66
N MET A 154 0.96 -10.46 -13.87
CA MET A 154 0.87 -9.03 -14.14
C MET A 154 -0.38 -8.41 -13.50
N GLY A 155 -0.17 -7.36 -12.70
CA GLY A 155 -1.20 -6.63 -11.99
C GLY A 155 -1.30 -6.96 -10.51
N ASP A 156 -0.75 -8.11 -10.08
CA ASP A 156 -0.72 -8.47 -8.66
C ASP A 156 0.12 -7.49 -7.85
N GLU A 157 -0.31 -7.22 -6.62
CA GLU A 157 0.30 -6.21 -5.76
C GLU A 157 0.84 -6.84 -4.48
N ILE A 158 2.11 -6.55 -4.17
CA ILE A 158 2.82 -7.10 -3.02
C ILE A 158 3.52 -6.01 -2.21
N GLY A 159 3.85 -6.32 -0.96
CA GLY A 159 4.78 -5.58 -0.11
C GLY A 159 5.86 -6.51 0.44
N PHE A 160 6.76 -5.96 1.26
CA PHE A 160 7.77 -6.73 1.97
C PHE A 160 7.74 -6.42 3.47
N PHE A 161 8.18 -7.35 4.31
CA PHE A 161 8.34 -7.18 5.76
C PHE A 161 9.55 -8.02 6.24
N PRO A 162 10.13 -7.78 7.44
CA PRO A 162 9.49 -7.27 8.67
C PRO A 162 9.17 -5.77 8.73
N LEU A 163 9.96 -4.90 8.10
CA LEU A 163 9.68 -3.46 8.11
C LEU A 163 10.00 -2.84 6.76
N HIS A 164 8.94 -2.48 6.03
CA HIS A 164 9.03 -1.76 4.77
C HIS A 164 7.68 -1.12 4.42
N PHE A 165 7.65 0.21 4.34
CA PHE A 165 6.53 0.95 3.77
C PHE A 165 6.69 1.04 2.26
N GLY A 166 6.05 0.12 1.54
CA GLY A 166 6.13 0.08 0.09
C GLY A 166 5.16 -0.92 -0.52
N LYS A 167 4.69 -0.58 -1.73
CA LYS A 167 3.86 -1.44 -2.57
C LYS A 167 4.53 -1.60 -3.93
N TYR A 168 4.47 -2.82 -4.45
CA TYR A 168 5.03 -3.22 -5.73
C TYR A 168 3.98 -3.94 -6.53
N MET A 169 3.87 -3.62 -7.81
CA MET A 169 3.02 -4.31 -8.77
C MET A 169 3.89 -5.24 -9.60
N ILE A 170 3.46 -6.48 -9.79
CA ILE A 170 4.07 -7.40 -10.74
C ILE A 170 3.76 -6.91 -12.15
N THR A 171 4.80 -6.76 -12.98
CA THR A 171 4.67 -6.34 -14.38
C THR A 171 4.99 -7.45 -15.37
N GLU A 172 5.69 -8.50 -14.93
CA GLU A 172 6.09 -9.63 -15.75
C GLU A 172 6.37 -10.84 -14.83
N ALA A 173 5.72 -11.98 -15.07
CA ALA A 173 6.12 -13.26 -14.52
C ALA A 173 7.15 -13.92 -15.44
N ARG A 174 8.33 -14.26 -14.91
CA ARG A 174 9.45 -14.82 -15.69
C ARG A 174 9.67 -16.32 -15.45
N GLY A 175 8.75 -16.95 -14.74
CA GLY A 175 8.79 -18.36 -14.35
C GLY A 175 9.62 -18.61 -13.08
N SER A 176 9.37 -19.76 -12.43
CA SER A 176 10.11 -20.22 -11.24
C SER A 176 10.20 -19.19 -10.11
N GLY A 177 9.11 -18.46 -9.86
CA GLY A 177 9.03 -17.43 -8.81
C GLY A 177 9.85 -16.17 -9.07
N GLU A 178 10.37 -15.98 -10.28
CA GLU A 178 11.04 -14.76 -10.69
C GLU A 178 10.04 -13.77 -11.27
N TYR A 179 10.00 -12.56 -10.70
CA TYR A 179 9.05 -11.52 -11.08
C TYR A 179 9.75 -10.20 -11.37
N ARG A 180 9.27 -9.50 -12.41
CA ARG A 180 9.55 -8.09 -12.57
C ARG A 180 8.52 -7.27 -11.83
N ILE A 181 9.00 -6.27 -11.09
CA ILE A 181 8.16 -5.38 -10.30
C ILE A 181 8.31 -3.92 -10.71
N TRP A 182 7.25 -3.16 -10.44
CA TRP A 182 7.26 -1.71 -10.45
C TRP A 182 6.56 -1.14 -9.22
N PRO A 183 7.08 -0.07 -8.58
CA PRO A 183 8.37 0.58 -8.82
C PRO A 183 9.59 -0.30 -8.53
N PRO A 184 10.82 0.13 -8.87
CA PRO A 184 12.02 -0.55 -8.39
C PRO A 184 12.09 -0.59 -6.86
N LEU A 185 12.76 -1.61 -6.31
CA LEU A 185 12.90 -1.79 -4.86
C LEU A 185 13.43 -0.53 -4.17
N ARG A 186 12.78 -0.16 -3.06
CA ARG A 186 13.18 1.01 -2.25
C ARG A 186 14.06 0.62 -1.06
N LYS A 187 14.16 -0.69 -0.80
CA LYS A 187 14.97 -1.34 0.24
C LYS A 187 15.63 -2.57 -0.38
N ALA A 188 16.83 -2.93 0.07
CA ALA A 188 17.43 -4.22 -0.27
C ALA A 188 16.69 -5.35 0.46
N ILE A 189 16.32 -6.40 -0.27
CA ILE A 189 15.68 -7.59 0.30
C ILE A 189 16.69 -8.75 0.33
N THR A 190 16.53 -9.60 1.33
CA THR A 190 17.35 -10.77 1.58
C THR A 190 16.48 -12.00 1.83
N THR A 191 17.08 -13.18 1.92
CA THR A 191 16.36 -14.42 2.28
C THR A 191 15.75 -14.41 3.68
N ASP A 192 16.10 -13.44 4.53
CA ASP A 192 15.49 -13.23 5.86
C ASP A 192 14.22 -12.36 5.78
N ASP A 193 13.95 -11.74 4.62
CA ASP A 193 12.75 -10.96 4.37
C ASP A 193 11.64 -11.83 3.75
N PHE A 194 10.42 -11.31 3.82
CA PHE A 194 9.23 -11.97 3.31
C PHE A 194 8.41 -11.00 2.46
N ALA A 195 7.74 -11.54 1.45
CA ALA A 195 6.72 -10.86 0.68
C ALA A 195 5.33 -11.06 1.29
N THR A 196 4.46 -10.06 1.13
CA THR A 196 3.10 -10.07 1.67
C THR A 196 2.09 -9.50 0.67
N LEU A 197 0.88 -10.05 0.64
CA LEU A 197 -0.25 -9.54 -0.15
C LEU A 197 -0.99 -8.38 0.55
N LYS A 198 -0.52 -7.92 1.71
CA LYS A 198 -1.08 -6.79 2.46
C LYS A 198 -0.05 -5.65 2.59
N PRO A 199 0.39 -5.03 1.47
CA PRO A 199 1.33 -3.92 1.55
C PRO A 199 0.75 -2.75 2.36
N VAL A 200 1.65 -2.01 3.01
CA VAL A 200 1.31 -0.77 3.70
C VAL A 200 2.19 0.33 3.12
N LEU A 201 1.57 1.40 2.64
CA LEU A 201 2.27 2.59 2.19
C LEU A 201 2.33 3.61 3.32
N ALA A 202 3.43 4.33 3.45
CA ALA A 202 3.43 5.60 4.18
C ALA A 202 3.11 6.70 3.17
N MET A 203 2.10 7.51 3.43
CA MET A 203 1.69 8.56 2.49
C MET A 203 1.43 9.87 3.20
N LYS A 204 1.72 10.99 2.53
CA LYS A 204 1.42 12.34 2.99
C LYS A 204 0.48 13.04 2.01
N LEU A 205 -0.18 14.11 2.44
CA LEU A 205 -0.90 14.98 1.51
C LEU A 205 0.08 15.55 0.48
N ASP A 206 -0.34 15.52 -0.78
CA ASP A 206 0.48 16.01 -1.89
C ASP A 206 0.68 17.53 -1.85
N GLY A 207 -0.23 18.26 -1.21
CA GLY A 207 -0.15 19.68 -0.90
C GLY A 207 -1.21 20.08 0.13
N GLU A 208 -1.18 21.32 0.62
CA GLU A 208 -2.13 21.78 1.65
C GLU A 208 -3.59 21.74 1.14
N GLN A 209 -3.81 22.05 -0.14
CA GLN A 209 -5.12 22.00 -0.79
C GLN A 209 -5.49 20.62 -1.33
N ALA A 210 -4.69 19.59 -1.03
CA ALA A 210 -4.90 18.23 -1.55
C ALA A 210 -5.97 17.45 -0.78
N ALA A 211 -6.71 18.07 0.14
CA ALA A 211 -7.83 17.49 0.86
C ALA A 211 -9.04 18.43 0.82
N GLU A 212 -10.18 17.90 0.42
CA GLU A 212 -11.45 18.64 0.36
C GLU A 212 -12.40 18.11 1.44
N LEU A 213 -12.32 18.70 2.62
CA LEU A 213 -13.21 18.38 3.73
C LEU A 213 -14.45 19.29 3.66
N SER A 214 -15.62 18.69 3.44
CA SER A 214 -16.92 19.36 3.51
C SER A 214 -17.85 18.62 4.45
N ARG A 215 -18.67 19.38 5.20
CA ARG A 215 -19.61 18.85 6.19
C ARG A 215 -21.00 19.45 6.02
N GLY A 216 -21.98 18.58 5.80
CA GLY A 216 -23.40 18.93 5.85
C GLY A 216 -23.97 18.94 7.28
N VAL A 217 -25.17 19.49 7.43
CA VAL A 217 -25.84 19.64 8.74
C VAL A 217 -26.19 18.28 9.37
N GLY A 218 -26.56 17.28 8.56
CA GLY A 218 -26.95 15.94 9.03
C GLY A 218 -25.82 14.91 9.00
N TYR A 219 -24.93 14.99 8.01
CA TYR A 219 -23.84 14.04 7.80
C TYR A 219 -22.63 14.73 7.17
N GLY A 220 -21.47 14.10 7.30
CA GLY A 220 -20.28 14.51 6.58
C GLY A 220 -20.32 14.01 5.14
N GLU A 221 -20.00 14.89 4.19
CA GLU A 221 -19.98 14.54 2.77
C GLU A 221 -18.79 13.65 2.43
N GLU A 222 -18.74 13.19 1.18
CA GLU A 222 -17.56 12.51 0.67
C GLU A 222 -16.35 13.42 0.79
N THR A 223 -15.21 12.84 1.15
CA THR A 223 -13.98 13.60 1.30
C THR A 223 -12.93 13.05 0.35
N THR A 224 -12.48 13.89 -0.56
CA THR A 224 -11.38 13.57 -1.48
C THR A 224 -10.05 13.98 -0.87
N LEU A 225 -9.05 13.11 -0.96
CA LEU A 225 -7.68 13.38 -0.58
C LEU A 225 -6.70 12.83 -1.58
N ILE A 226 -5.72 13.65 -1.97
CA ILE A 226 -4.62 13.25 -2.84
C ILE A 226 -3.39 13.03 -1.96
N LEU A 227 -2.94 11.77 -1.93
CA LEU A 227 -1.78 11.35 -1.15
C LEU A 227 -0.64 10.93 -2.07
N SER A 228 0.57 11.26 -1.64
CA SER A 228 1.83 10.87 -2.27
C SER A 228 2.65 10.02 -1.32
N GLU A 229 3.24 8.96 -1.84
CA GLU A 229 4.11 8.05 -1.11
C GLU A 229 5.30 8.80 -0.49
N VAL A 230 5.58 8.46 0.76
CA VAL A 230 6.82 8.80 1.46
C VAL A 230 7.63 7.52 1.52
N PHE A 231 8.85 7.56 1.01
CA PHE A 231 9.66 6.35 0.93
C PHE A 231 10.08 5.88 2.33
N ASP A 232 10.19 4.56 2.50
CA ASP A 232 10.49 3.93 3.79
C ASP A 232 11.74 4.51 4.49
N TYR A 233 12.79 4.85 3.73
CA TYR A 233 13.98 5.48 4.30
C TYR A 233 13.70 6.88 4.87
N ASP A 234 12.90 7.71 4.18
CA ASP A 234 12.48 9.02 4.68
C ASP A 234 11.56 8.86 5.91
N VAL A 235 10.73 7.81 5.93
CA VAL A 235 9.89 7.52 7.08
C VAL A 235 10.72 7.30 8.34
N ARG A 236 11.80 6.51 8.22
CA ARG A 236 12.68 6.18 9.36
C ARG A 236 13.46 7.39 9.87
N ASP A 237 13.86 8.30 8.98
CA ASP A 237 14.70 9.44 9.34
C ASP A 237 13.87 10.61 9.90
N TYR A 238 12.68 10.85 9.35
CA TYR A 238 11.93 12.08 9.59
C TYR A 238 10.68 11.93 10.44
N PHE A 239 10.22 10.70 10.72
CA PHE A 239 8.99 10.47 11.45
C PHE A 239 9.21 9.67 12.74
N THR A 240 8.52 10.09 13.81
CA THR A 240 8.37 9.28 15.01
C THR A 240 7.41 8.14 14.69
N VAL A 241 7.90 6.91 14.75
CA VAL A 241 7.16 5.67 14.49
C VAL A 241 6.19 5.34 15.62
#